data_AF-A0AAJ0A706-F1
#
_entry.id   AF-A0AAJ0A706-F1
#
_cell.length_a   1.000
_cell.length_b   1.000
_cell.length_c   1.000
_cell.angle_alpha   90.00
_cell.angle_beta   90.00
_cell.angle_gamma   90.00
#
_symmetry.space_group_name_H-M   'P 1'
#
loop_
_entity.id
_entity.type
_entity.pdbx_description
1 polymer ?
#
loop_
_entity_poly.entity_id
_entity_poly.type
_entity_poly.pdbx_seq_one_letter_code
_entity_poly.pdbx_strand_id
1 'polypeptide(L)'
;MKRRVDDIMIEYDDKIDECNMMICNTSLAMQTVWNHIARQDSKTNTKISKANAAIAVQTKVESAQMRTIALLTMIYLPLSSVAAIFSMDMFNWEAVDGQSIVSKHIWLFAVLTVGLTSLTIAAWFLGTRREKAMADTSDNYFNAPQRHDTFEYV
;
A
#
# COMPACT_ATOMS: atom_id res chain seq x y z
N MET A 1 -44.00 -48.55 31.37
CA MET A 1 -43.45 -47.26 30.89
C MET A 1 -41.91 -47.25 30.91
N LYS A 2 -41.25 -47.61 32.01
CA LYS A 2 -39.76 -47.63 32.13
C LYS A 2 -39.02 -48.40 31.02
N ARG A 3 -39.48 -49.63 30.69
CA ARG A 3 -38.85 -50.46 29.64
C ARG A 3 -38.74 -49.80 28.27
N ARG A 4 -39.64 -48.86 27.92
CA ARG A 4 -39.59 -48.17 26.62
C ARG A 4 -38.57 -47.04 26.60
N VAL A 5 -38.32 -46.41 27.76
CA VAL A 5 -37.29 -45.37 27.91
C VAL A 5 -35.91 -46.01 27.90
N ASP A 6 -35.74 -47.16 28.56
CA ASP A 6 -34.48 -47.92 28.53
C ASP A 6 -34.14 -48.39 27.11
N ASP A 7 -35.13 -48.88 26.36
CA ASP A 7 -34.96 -49.29 24.95
C ASP A 7 -34.45 -48.12 24.09
N ILE A 8 -35.08 -46.95 24.23
CA ILE A 8 -34.69 -45.74 23.51
C ILE A 8 -33.29 -45.29 23.95
N MET A 9 -32.96 -45.36 25.23
CA MET A 9 -31.65 -44.95 25.73
C MET A 9 -30.53 -45.84 25.19
N ILE A 10 -30.75 -47.15 25.14
CA ILE A 10 -29.80 -48.12 24.58
C ILE A 10 -29.58 -47.86 23.09
N GLU A 11 -30.65 -47.57 22.33
CA GLU A 11 -30.54 -47.28 20.91
C GLU A 11 -29.79 -45.95 20.64
N TYR A 12 -29.93 -44.95 21.52
CA TYR A 12 -29.15 -43.71 21.43
C TYR A 12 -27.66 -43.92 21.76
N ASP A 13 -27.35 -44.69 22.80
CA ASP A 13 -25.95 -44.98 23.17
C ASP A 13 -25.24 -45.78 22.06
N ASP A 14 -25.91 -46.76 21.45
CA ASP A 14 -25.37 -47.52 20.31
C ASP A 14 -25.07 -46.60 19.12
N LYS A 15 -25.96 -45.63 18.84
CA LYS A 15 -25.73 -44.62 17.80
C LYS A 15 -24.59 -43.66 18.12
N ILE A 16 -24.38 -43.31 19.39
CA ILE A 16 -23.26 -42.47 19.82
C ILE A 16 -21.93 -43.22 19.63
N ASP A 17 -21.88 -44.51 19.97
CA ASP A 17 -20.69 -45.33 19.78
C ASP A 17 -20.37 -45.54 18.31
N GLU A 18 -21.38 -45.76 17.46
CA GLU A 18 -21.19 -45.86 16.01
C GLU A 18 -20.63 -44.54 15.42
N CYS A 19 -21.12 -43.39 15.90
CA CYS A 19 -20.62 -42.08 15.52
C CYS A 19 -19.16 -41.87 15.97
N ASN A 20 -18.82 -42.22 17.21
CA ASN A 20 -17.46 -42.14 17.73
C ASN A 20 -16.48 -43.02 16.94
N MET A 21 -16.90 -44.23 16.56
CA MET A 21 -16.11 -45.12 15.73
C MET A 21 -15.91 -44.54 14.32
N MET A 22 -16.96 -43.98 13.71
CA MET A 22 -16.88 -43.34 12.39
C MET A 22 -15.96 -42.11 12.41
N ILE A 23 -16.05 -41.26 13.44
CA ILE A 23 -15.18 -40.08 13.61
C ILE A 23 -13.73 -40.51 13.75
N CYS A 24 -13.45 -41.55 14.54
CA CYS A 24 -12.10 -42.06 14.73
C CYS A 24 -11.49 -42.53 13.40
N ASN A 25 -12.22 -43.34 12.64
CA ASN A 25 -11.80 -43.79 11.31
C ASN A 25 -11.55 -42.63 10.33
N THR A 26 -12.44 -41.63 10.35
CA THR A 26 -12.31 -40.43 9.51
C THR A 26 -11.09 -39.60 9.90
N SER A 27 -10.82 -39.46 11.21
CA SER A 27 -9.67 -38.69 11.71
C SER A 27 -8.33 -39.27 11.25
N LEU A 28 -8.22 -40.61 11.20
CA LEU A 28 -7.04 -41.32 10.72
C LEU A 28 -6.82 -41.09 9.22
N ALA A 29 -7.87 -41.21 8.41
CA ALA A 29 -7.80 -40.88 6.98
C ALA A 29 -7.44 -39.41 6.76
N MET A 30 -8.01 -38.52 7.57
CA MET A 30 -7.79 -37.08 7.49
C MET A 30 -6.33 -36.69 7.78
N GLN A 31 -5.62 -37.39 8.66
CA GLN A 31 -4.19 -37.12 8.94
C GLN A 31 -3.32 -37.20 7.67
N THR A 32 -3.61 -38.15 6.78
CA THR A 32 -2.86 -38.31 5.51
C THR A 32 -3.14 -37.16 4.55
N VAL A 33 -4.41 -36.74 4.45
CA VAL A 33 -4.85 -35.61 3.63
C VAL A 33 -4.25 -34.31 4.16
N TRP A 34 -4.24 -34.10 5.48
CA TRP A 34 -3.61 -32.94 6.10
C TRP A 34 -2.12 -32.87 5.82
N ASN A 35 -1.38 -33.99 5.87
CA ASN A 35 0.04 -33.99 5.51
C ASN A 35 0.24 -33.61 4.04
N HIS A 36 -0.64 -34.10 3.16
CA HIS A 36 -0.61 -33.76 1.75
C HIS A 36 -0.89 -32.26 1.50
N ILE A 37 -1.93 -31.72 2.13
CA ILE A 37 -2.29 -30.29 2.09
C ILE A 37 -1.14 -29.44 2.63
N ALA A 38 -0.57 -29.79 3.80
CA ALA A 38 0.55 -29.05 4.39
C ALA A 38 1.79 -29.02 3.48
N ARG A 39 2.08 -30.12 2.78
CA ARG A 39 3.16 -30.16 1.77
C ARG A 39 2.85 -29.26 0.57
N GLN A 40 1.60 -29.24 0.11
CA GLN A 40 1.18 -28.37 -0.97
C GLN A 40 1.23 -26.90 -0.54
N ASP A 41 0.69 -26.57 0.63
CA ASP A 41 0.69 -25.24 1.22
C ASP A 41 2.11 -24.70 1.41
N SER A 42 3.08 -25.54 1.77
CA SER A 42 4.49 -25.11 1.83
C SER A 42 5.04 -24.68 0.47
N LYS A 43 4.70 -25.40 -0.62
CA LYS A 43 5.06 -25.01 -1.99
C LYS A 43 4.31 -23.77 -2.46
N THR A 44 3.04 -23.63 -2.08
CA THR A 44 2.23 -22.46 -2.43
C THR A 44 2.73 -21.23 -1.67
N ASN A 45 3.05 -21.35 -0.39
CA ASN A 45 3.56 -20.29 0.46
C ASN A 45 4.93 -19.77 -0.03
N THR A 46 5.83 -20.66 -0.43
CA THR A 46 7.11 -20.23 -1.03
C THR A 46 6.93 -19.52 -2.38
N LYS A 47 6.00 -19.97 -3.23
CA LYS A 47 5.64 -19.28 -4.49
C LYS A 47 5.02 -17.91 -4.23
N ILE A 48 4.10 -17.82 -3.26
CA ILE A 48 3.47 -16.58 -2.83
C ILE A 48 4.52 -15.62 -2.29
N SER A 49 5.45 -16.08 -1.44
CA SER A 49 6.55 -15.26 -0.92
C SER A 49 7.43 -14.70 -2.04
N LYS A 50 7.80 -15.53 -3.03
CA LYS A 50 8.56 -15.08 -4.21
C LYS A 50 7.79 -14.07 -5.07
N ALA A 51 6.50 -14.32 -5.29
CA ALA A 51 5.62 -13.38 -6.00
C ALA A 51 5.52 -12.06 -5.25
N ASN A 52 5.33 -12.08 -3.93
CA ASN A 52 5.27 -10.90 -3.07
C ASN A 52 6.59 -10.13 -3.09
N ALA A 53 7.74 -10.80 -3.12
CA ALA A 53 9.04 -10.16 -3.26
C ALA A 53 9.18 -9.47 -4.63
N ALA A 54 8.77 -10.14 -5.71
CA ALA A 54 8.77 -9.55 -7.06
C ALA A 54 7.82 -8.35 -7.16
N ILE A 55 6.62 -8.45 -6.58
CA ILE A 55 5.66 -7.36 -6.48
C ILE A 55 6.26 -6.22 -5.67
N ALA A 56 6.86 -6.46 -4.51
CA ALA A 56 7.49 -5.41 -3.70
C ALA A 56 8.58 -4.65 -4.47
N VAL A 57 9.36 -5.33 -5.31
CA VAL A 57 10.34 -4.69 -6.20
C VAL A 57 9.65 -3.83 -7.27
N GLN A 58 8.58 -4.33 -7.88
CA GLN A 58 7.81 -3.60 -8.89
C GLN A 58 7.05 -2.40 -8.29
N THR A 59 6.48 -2.55 -7.10
CA THR A 59 5.76 -1.49 -6.38
C THR A 59 6.70 -0.34 -5.96
N LYS A 60 8.00 -0.60 -5.75
CA LYS A 60 8.99 0.49 -5.58
C LYS A 60 9.04 1.40 -6.81
N VAL A 61 8.89 0.84 -8.02
CA VAL A 61 8.84 1.60 -9.28
C VAL A 61 7.50 2.31 -9.43
N GLU A 62 6.38 1.66 -9.12
CA GLU A 62 5.05 2.28 -9.14
C GLU A 62 4.93 3.46 -8.15
N SER A 63 5.64 3.40 -7.02
CA SER A 63 5.71 4.49 -6.04
C SER A 63 6.33 5.77 -6.63
N ALA A 64 7.27 5.65 -7.57
CA ALA A 64 7.85 6.81 -8.26
C ALA A 64 6.80 7.49 -9.18
N GLN A 65 5.94 6.69 -9.81
CA GLN A 65 4.85 7.21 -10.63
C GLN A 65 3.79 7.93 -9.77
N MET A 66 3.47 7.38 -8.59
CA MET A 66 2.56 8.01 -7.63
C MET A 66 3.08 9.37 -7.13
N ARG A 67 4.39 9.48 -6.89
CA ARG A 67 5.04 10.75 -6.48
C ARG A 67 4.99 11.80 -7.58
N THR A 68 5.12 11.41 -8.84
CA THR A 68 5.09 12.33 -9.98
C THR A 68 3.73 13.02 -10.11
N ILE A 69 2.63 12.28 -9.93
CA ILE A 69 1.27 12.84 -9.96
C ILE A 69 1.07 13.82 -8.80
N ALA A 70 1.53 13.46 -7.59
CA ALA A 70 1.42 14.32 -6.41
C ALA A 70 2.26 15.61 -6.53
N LEU A 71 3.41 15.57 -7.21
CA LEU A 71 4.19 16.75 -7.52
C LEU A 71 3.45 17.66 -8.52
N LEU A 72 2.81 17.09 -9.53
CA LEU A 72 1.99 17.84 -10.49
C LEU A 72 0.87 18.60 -9.78
N THR A 73 0.16 17.98 -8.83
CA THR A 73 -0.92 18.64 -8.09
C THR A 73 -0.40 19.72 -7.14
N MET A 74 0.74 19.49 -6.48
CA MET A 74 1.41 20.49 -5.64
C MET A 74 1.80 21.75 -6.40
N ILE A 75 2.16 21.63 -7.68
CA ILE A 75 2.51 22.78 -8.54
C ILE A 75 1.26 23.40 -9.17
N TYR A 76 0.32 22.56 -9.61
CA TYR A 76 -0.87 23.00 -10.33
C TYR A 76 -1.83 23.81 -9.46
N LEU A 77 -2.07 23.40 -8.21
CA LEU A 77 -2.95 24.14 -7.29
C LEU A 77 -2.55 25.62 -7.15
N PRO A 78 -1.30 25.95 -6.77
CA PRO A 78 -0.93 27.33 -6.54
C PRO A 78 -0.80 28.12 -7.86
N LEU A 79 -0.44 27.45 -8.97
CA LEU A 79 -0.47 28.07 -10.30
C LEU A 79 -1.89 28.45 -10.72
N SER A 80 -2.86 27.57 -10.48
CA SER A 80 -4.28 27.81 -10.76
C SER A 80 -4.84 28.95 -9.89
N SER A 81 -4.41 29.07 -8.63
CA SER A 81 -4.81 30.20 -7.77
C SER A 81 -4.29 31.53 -8.30
N VAL A 82 -3.05 31.59 -8.79
CA VAL A 82 -2.50 32.80 -9.42
C VAL A 82 -3.28 33.17 -10.68
N ALA A 83 -3.61 32.18 -11.52
CA ALA A 83 -4.41 32.40 -12.73
C ALA A 83 -5.83 32.92 -12.41
N ALA A 84 -6.49 32.37 -11.39
CA ALA A 84 -7.81 32.81 -10.97
C ALA A 84 -7.81 34.26 -10.43
N ILE A 85 -6.78 34.63 -9.66
CA ILE A 85 -6.62 35.99 -9.15
C ILE A 85 -6.32 36.97 -10.30
N PHE A 86 -5.47 36.60 -11.26
CA PHE A 86 -5.28 37.41 -12.48
C PHE A 86 -6.58 37.59 -13.28
N SER A 87 -7.43 36.56 -13.29
CA SER A 87 -8.73 36.63 -13.96
C SER A 87 -9.73 37.55 -13.27
N MET A 88 -9.57 37.83 -11.97
CA MET A 88 -10.47 38.71 -11.20
C MET A 88 -9.90 40.12 -10.96
N ASP A 89 -8.58 40.26 -10.76
CA ASP A 89 -7.95 41.49 -10.26
C ASP A 89 -7.29 42.34 -11.36
N MET A 90 -6.86 41.73 -12.48
CA MET A 90 -6.09 42.43 -13.52
C MET A 90 -6.94 43.14 -14.59
N PHE A 91 -8.27 43.05 -14.52
CA PHE A 91 -9.21 43.67 -15.47
C PHE A 91 -10.05 44.77 -14.81
N ASN A 92 -9.44 45.70 -14.07
CA ASN A 92 -10.15 46.95 -13.73
C ASN A 92 -9.98 47.99 -14.85
N TRP A 93 -10.94 48.02 -15.78
CA TRP A 93 -11.04 49.02 -16.87
C TRP A 93 -11.67 50.35 -16.40
N GLU A 94 -11.86 50.58 -15.10
CA GLU A 94 -12.51 51.77 -14.53
C GLU A 94 -11.56 52.67 -13.71
N ALA A 95 -10.30 52.84 -14.14
CA ALA A 95 -9.44 53.91 -13.63
C ALA A 95 -9.70 55.20 -14.40
N VAL A 96 -10.63 56.02 -13.91
CA VAL A 96 -10.82 57.42 -14.29
C VAL A 96 -9.51 58.22 -14.12
N ASP A 97 -9.24 59.06 -15.11
CA ASP A 97 -8.17 60.06 -15.26
C ASP A 97 -7.15 60.23 -14.10
N GLY A 98 -5.91 59.83 -14.36
CA GLY A 98 -4.72 60.47 -13.75
C GLY A 98 -4.07 59.79 -12.55
N GLN A 99 -4.44 58.56 -12.18
CA GLN A 99 -3.72 57.79 -11.16
C GLN A 99 -3.07 56.55 -11.79
N SER A 100 -1.78 56.37 -11.49
CA SER A 100 -0.88 55.37 -12.08
C SER A 100 -1.53 53.99 -12.24
N ILE A 101 -1.81 53.60 -13.49
CA ILE A 101 -2.40 52.33 -13.93
C ILE A 101 -1.53 51.11 -13.55
N VAL A 102 -0.31 51.34 -13.08
CA VAL A 102 0.55 50.29 -12.53
C VAL A 102 0.53 50.41 -11.01
N SER A 103 -0.45 49.76 -10.39
CA SER A 103 -0.51 49.63 -8.95
C SER A 103 0.75 48.92 -8.46
N LYS A 104 1.31 49.40 -7.34
CA LYS A 104 2.54 49.00 -6.63
C LYS A 104 2.63 47.49 -6.27
N HIS A 105 1.68 46.69 -6.73
CA HIS A 105 1.43 45.28 -6.42
C HIS A 105 2.03 44.30 -7.44
N ILE A 106 2.55 44.75 -8.59
CA ILE A 106 3.32 43.89 -9.53
C ILE A 106 4.53 43.23 -8.82
N TRP A 107 5.13 43.92 -7.84
CA TRP A 107 6.23 43.34 -7.09
C TRP A 107 5.80 42.12 -6.27
N LEU A 108 4.56 42.10 -5.77
CA LEU A 108 4.00 40.96 -5.04
C LEU A 108 3.84 39.75 -5.98
N PHE A 109 3.48 39.97 -7.25
CA PHE A 109 3.45 38.92 -8.27
C PHE A 109 4.85 38.34 -8.56
N ALA A 110 5.86 39.21 -8.73
CA ALA A 110 7.23 38.76 -8.96
C ALA A 110 7.75 37.92 -7.78
N VAL A 111 7.48 38.36 -6.54
CA VAL A 111 7.87 37.63 -5.31
C VAL A 111 7.11 36.30 -5.19
N LEU A 112 5.81 36.28 -5.49
CA LEU A 112 4.96 35.08 -5.34
C LEU A 112 5.31 34.03 -6.39
N THR A 113 5.59 34.45 -7.63
CA THR A 113 6.06 33.57 -8.72
C THR A 113 7.44 33.00 -8.41
N VAL A 114 8.38 33.83 -7.95
CA VAL A 114 9.72 33.37 -7.55
C VAL A 114 9.64 32.45 -6.33
N GLY A 115 8.78 32.76 -5.36
CA GLY A 115 8.53 31.94 -4.18
C GLY A 115 7.99 30.55 -4.53
N LEU A 116 6.96 30.47 -5.38
CA LEU A 116 6.41 29.20 -5.87
C LEU A 116 7.44 28.38 -6.65
N THR A 117 8.22 29.05 -7.50
CA THR A 117 9.27 28.40 -8.30
C THR A 117 10.35 27.83 -7.38
N SER A 118 10.77 28.61 -6.39
CA SER A 118 11.72 28.17 -5.37
C SER A 118 11.18 27.00 -4.55
N LEU A 119 9.89 27.00 -4.21
CA LEU A 119 9.24 25.94 -3.44
C LEU A 119 9.18 24.63 -4.25
N THR A 120 8.88 24.73 -5.55
CA THR A 120 8.90 23.60 -6.48
C THR A 120 10.30 23.02 -6.63
N ILE A 121 11.32 23.87 -6.84
CA ILE A 121 12.71 23.45 -6.91
C ILE A 121 13.17 22.84 -5.58
N ALA A 122 12.80 23.43 -4.45
CA ALA A 122 13.12 22.91 -3.13
C ALA A 122 12.45 21.55 -2.87
N ALA A 123 11.18 21.38 -3.23
CA ALA A 123 10.46 20.12 -3.12
C ALA A 123 11.09 19.02 -3.99
N TRP A 124 11.48 19.37 -5.22
CA TRP A 124 12.23 18.47 -6.09
C TRP A 124 13.58 18.10 -5.48
N PHE A 125 14.39 19.08 -5.07
CA PHE A 125 15.72 18.86 -4.51
C PHE A 125 15.69 18.06 -3.19
N LEU A 126 14.68 18.29 -2.35
CA LEU A 126 14.43 17.53 -1.12
C LEU A 126 13.97 16.11 -1.44
N GLY A 127 13.06 15.93 -2.41
CA GLY A 127 12.61 14.62 -2.88
C GLY A 127 13.79 13.78 -3.38
N THR A 128 14.59 14.34 -4.29
CA THR A 128 15.76 13.66 -4.86
C THR A 128 16.84 13.38 -3.80
N ARG A 129 17.06 14.29 -2.83
CA ARG A 129 18.01 14.03 -1.71
C ARG A 129 17.55 12.91 -0.80
N ARG A 130 16.26 12.84 -0.49
CA ARG A 130 15.68 11.78 0.36
C ARG A 130 15.73 10.44 -0.34
N GLU A 131 15.52 10.42 -1.64
CA GLU A 131 15.63 9.21 -2.45
C GLU A 131 17.07 8.69 -2.51
N LYS A 132 18.06 9.56 -2.67
CA LYS A 132 19.48 9.16 -2.68
C LYS A 132 19.94 8.59 -1.33
N ALA A 133 19.49 9.18 -0.21
CA ALA A 133 19.82 8.69 1.13
C ALA A 133 19.13 7.34 1.46
N MET A 134 17.93 7.10 0.95
CA MET A 134 17.19 5.85 1.17
C MET A 134 17.56 4.74 0.19
N ALA A 135 17.97 5.09 -1.04
CA ALA A 135 18.45 4.14 -2.04
C ALA A 135 19.76 3.48 -1.60
N ASP A 136 20.73 4.26 -1.11
CA ASP A 136 22.04 3.77 -0.63
C ASP A 136 21.91 2.80 0.55
N THR A 137 20.98 3.07 1.47
CA THR A 137 20.71 2.14 2.58
C THR A 137 20.03 0.86 2.09
N SER A 138 19.07 0.96 1.15
CA SER A 138 18.34 -0.20 0.64
C SER A 138 19.21 -1.16 -0.18
N ASP A 139 20.19 -0.63 -0.90
CA ASP A 139 21.16 -1.42 -1.66
C ASP A 139 22.07 -2.23 -0.73
N ASN A 140 22.48 -1.64 0.40
CA ASN A 140 23.22 -2.34 1.45
C ASN A 140 22.41 -3.49 2.12
N TYR A 141 21.09 -3.37 2.26
CA TYR A 141 20.24 -4.45 2.78
C TYR A 141 20.00 -5.58 1.75
N PHE A 142 19.96 -5.25 0.45
CA PHE A 142 19.79 -6.25 -0.62
C PHE A 142 21.10 -6.98 -0.95
N ASN A 143 22.25 -6.29 -0.81
CA ASN A 143 23.59 -6.83 -1.04
C ASN A 143 24.20 -7.50 0.20
N ALA A 144 23.56 -7.40 1.37
CA ALA A 144 23.84 -8.33 2.46
C ALA A 144 23.54 -9.75 1.96
N PRO A 145 24.47 -10.71 2.08
CA PRO A 145 24.22 -12.08 1.66
C PRO A 145 22.97 -12.54 2.40
N GLN A 146 21.89 -12.79 1.65
CA GLN A 146 20.72 -13.48 2.15
C GLN A 146 21.25 -14.81 2.68
N ARG A 147 21.42 -14.92 4.00
CA ARG A 147 21.69 -16.19 4.64
C ARG A 147 20.48 -17.01 4.29
N HIS A 148 20.65 -17.89 3.31
CA HIS A 148 19.74 -18.97 3.00
C HIS A 148 19.74 -19.83 4.26
N ASP A 149 18.99 -19.40 5.27
CA ASP A 149 18.63 -20.25 6.38
C ASP A 149 17.69 -21.26 5.74
N THR A 150 18.36 -22.32 5.29
CA THR A 150 17.82 -23.61 4.98
C THR A 150 17.12 -24.04 6.25
N PHE A 151 15.87 -23.60 6.40
CA PHE A 151 14.91 -24.28 7.26
C PHE A 151 14.55 -25.58 6.55
N GLU A 152 15.55 -26.45 6.56
CA GLU A 152 15.42 -27.89 6.48
C GLU A 152 14.73 -28.29 7.79
N TYR A 153 13.42 -28.48 7.71
CA TYR A 153 12.66 -29.20 8.73
C TYR A 153 11.91 -30.31 8.00
N VAL A 154 12.50 -31.51 8.08
CA VAL A 154 11.91 -32.86 8.20
C VAL A 154 10.52 -33.06 7.58
#